data_AF-A0A3E1NJV5-F1
#
_entry.id   AF-A0A3E1NJV5-F1
#
_cell.length_a   1.000
_cell.length_b   1.000
_cell.length_c   1.000
_cell.angle_alpha   90.00
_cell.angle_beta   90.00
_cell.angle_gamma   90.00
#
_symmetry.space_group_name_H-M   'P 1'
#
loop_
_entity.id
_entity.type
_entity.pdbx_description
1 polymer ?
#
loop_
_entity_poly.entity_id
_entity_poly.type
_entity_poly.pdbx_seq_one_letter_code
_entity_poly.pdbx_strand_id
1 'polypeptide(L)'
;MHLIFIASMGWLLSFLGQLPLGTMSITATQITVQESFRNAWKYAIGVTIVEVIYLRLVLYGVDGIRRHETLFSVLGWLTVVFFLALAIWSIISIKKDAGEGKEKKAMLLNNKLNRFLLGLSMSALNPAQIPFWFIWTSYFLDTKVLQSDATQFNFFSIGAGIGTISGLTLYMYGGNWLITKLKTSNRTLNKIMAAIFVIAAAAQIWRMLTR
;
A
#
# COMPACT_ATOMS: atom_id res chain seq x y z
N MET A 1 5.52 -15.92 -25.17
CA MET A 1 4.23 -15.19 -25.08
C MET A 1 3.55 -15.43 -23.73
N HIS A 2 3.41 -16.68 -23.28
CA HIS A 2 2.78 -17.01 -21.98
C HIS A 2 3.42 -16.31 -20.76
N LEU A 3 4.76 -16.30 -20.62
CA LEU A 3 5.43 -15.67 -19.48
C LEU A 3 5.25 -14.15 -19.40
N ILE A 4 5.13 -13.47 -20.56
CA ILE A 4 4.84 -12.04 -20.63
C ILE A 4 3.43 -11.78 -20.11
N PHE A 5 2.46 -12.62 -20.50
CA PHE A 5 1.10 -12.54 -19.98
C PHE A 5 1.07 -12.71 -18.45
N ILE A 6 1.80 -13.67 -17.89
CA ILE A 6 1.92 -13.85 -16.43
C ILE A 6 2.50 -12.61 -15.74
N ALA A 7 3.58 -12.04 -16.30
CA ALA A 7 4.16 -10.81 -15.78
C ALA A 7 3.17 -9.64 -15.88
N SER A 8 2.42 -9.52 -16.98
CA SER A 8 1.38 -8.50 -17.13
C SER A 8 0.23 -8.67 -16.14
N MET A 9 -0.16 -9.90 -15.80
CA MET A 9 -1.17 -10.16 -14.77
C MET A 9 -0.67 -9.75 -13.39
N GLY A 10 0.58 -10.09 -13.04
CA GLY A 10 1.21 -9.61 -11.80
C GLY A 10 1.28 -8.09 -11.75
N TRP A 11 1.70 -7.46 -12.84
CA TRP A 11 1.76 -6.01 -12.99
C TRP A 11 0.39 -5.35 -12.81
N LEU A 12 -0.63 -5.80 -13.55
CA LEU A 12 -1.99 -5.27 -13.48
C LEU A 12 -2.53 -5.39 -12.06
N LEU A 13 -2.42 -6.57 -11.46
CA LEU A 13 -2.95 -6.82 -10.14
C LEU A 13 -2.32 -5.90 -9.09
N SER A 14 -0.99 -5.78 -9.09
CA SER A 14 -0.28 -4.92 -8.15
C SER A 14 -0.56 -3.44 -8.40
N PHE A 15 -0.55 -3.02 -9.67
CA PHE A 15 -0.89 -1.65 -10.06
C PHE A 15 -2.29 -1.26 -9.57
N LEU A 16 -3.30 -2.09 -9.87
CA LEU A 16 -4.67 -1.89 -9.40
C LEU A 16 -4.77 -1.93 -7.88
N GLY A 17 -3.99 -2.78 -7.21
CA GLY A 17 -3.91 -2.84 -5.75
C GLY A 17 -3.39 -1.56 -5.10
N GLN A 18 -2.58 -0.76 -5.80
CA GLN A 18 -2.10 0.54 -5.32
C GLN A 18 -3.08 1.70 -5.56
N LEU A 19 -4.07 1.54 -6.46
CA LEU A 19 -5.04 2.60 -6.84
C LEU A 19 -6.06 2.97 -5.75
N PRO A 20 -6.50 2.05 -4.87
CA PRO A 20 -7.15 2.46 -3.64
C PRO A 20 -6.19 3.36 -2.87
N LEU A 21 -6.64 4.56 -2.49
CA LEU A 21 -5.83 5.55 -1.77
C LEU A 21 -5.38 4.99 -0.40
N GLY A 22 -4.25 4.28 -0.42
CA GLY A 22 -3.64 3.65 0.73
C GLY A 22 -2.65 4.57 1.44
N THR A 23 -2.32 4.20 2.67
CA THR A 23 -1.36 4.92 3.51
C THR A 23 0.01 5.03 2.83
N MET A 24 0.41 4.00 2.09
CA MET A 24 1.67 3.96 1.36
C MET A 24 1.69 4.91 0.16
N SER A 25 0.65 4.88 -0.68
CA SER A 25 0.48 5.76 -1.84
C SER A 25 0.49 7.23 -1.43
N ILE A 26 -0.24 7.56 -0.37
CA ILE A 26 -0.29 8.92 0.14
C ILE A 26 1.07 9.36 0.71
N THR A 27 1.76 8.47 1.44
CA THR A 27 3.10 8.77 1.97
C THR A 27 4.08 9.04 0.83
N ALA A 28 4.01 8.29 -0.28
CA ALA A 28 4.82 8.57 -1.47
C ALA A 28 4.54 9.96 -2.05
N THR A 29 3.27 10.37 -2.14
CA THR A 29 2.89 11.73 -2.55
C THR A 29 3.42 12.78 -1.58
N GLN A 30 3.30 12.56 -0.26
CA GLN A 30 3.80 13.51 0.74
C GLN A 30 5.31 13.66 0.71
N ILE A 31 6.06 12.56 0.57
CA ILE A 31 7.53 12.61 0.40
C ILE A 31 7.89 13.38 -0.87
N THR A 32 7.12 13.21 -1.94
CA THR A 32 7.34 13.93 -3.19
C THR A 32 7.16 15.44 -3.00
N VAL A 33 6.04 15.85 -2.41
CA VAL A 33 5.66 17.26 -2.25
C VAL A 33 6.52 17.97 -1.20
N GLN A 34 6.80 17.30 -0.07
CA GLN A 34 7.43 17.94 1.10
C GLN A 34 8.94 17.74 1.19
N GLU A 35 9.51 16.84 0.37
CA GLU A 35 10.95 16.59 0.36
C GLU A 35 11.54 16.60 -1.05
N SER A 36 11.39 15.50 -1.78
CA SER A 36 11.90 15.35 -3.14
C SER A 36 11.44 14.05 -3.77
N PHE A 37 11.38 14.04 -5.11
CA PHE A 37 11.20 12.81 -5.89
C PHE A 37 12.25 11.75 -5.57
N ARG A 38 13.52 12.13 -5.34
CA ARG A 38 14.59 11.17 -5.02
C ARG A 38 14.29 10.39 -3.73
N ASN A 39 13.75 11.06 -2.73
CA ASN A 39 13.35 10.42 -1.48
C ASN A 39 12.11 9.55 -1.63
N ALA A 40 11.14 9.98 -2.45
CA ALA A 40 9.95 9.19 -2.74
C ALA A 40 10.29 7.91 -3.54
N TRP A 41 11.25 7.97 -4.46
CA TRP A 41 11.76 6.80 -5.16
C TRP A 41 12.46 5.80 -4.22
N LYS A 42 13.29 6.28 -3.28
CA LYS A 42 13.87 5.42 -2.24
C LYS A 42 12.78 4.71 -1.44
N TYR A 43 11.74 5.44 -1.04
CA TYR A 43 10.58 4.88 -0.36
C TYR A 43 9.86 3.83 -1.19
N ALA A 44 9.56 4.11 -2.46
CA ALA A 44 8.87 3.19 -3.36
C ALA A 44 9.66 1.88 -3.56
N ILE A 45 10.98 1.94 -3.68
CA ILE A 45 11.83 0.75 -3.77
C ILE A 45 11.73 -0.08 -2.48
N GLY A 46 11.77 0.57 -1.32
CA GLY A 46 11.58 -0.11 -0.03
C GLY A 46 10.23 -0.82 0.06
N VAL A 47 9.15 -0.14 -0.33
CA VAL A 47 7.80 -0.75 -0.35
C VAL A 47 7.77 -1.98 -1.26
N THR A 48 8.32 -1.85 -2.47
CA THR A 48 8.31 -2.88 -3.51
C THR A 48 9.09 -4.13 -3.10
N ILE A 49 10.24 -3.97 -2.43
CA ILE A 49 11.05 -5.12 -1.98
C ILE A 49 10.26 -5.99 -1.01
N VAL A 50 9.65 -5.37 0.01
CA VAL A 50 8.88 -6.13 1.01
C VAL A 50 7.63 -6.75 0.40
N GLU A 51 6.99 -6.06 -0.55
CA GLU A 51 5.85 -6.60 -1.26
C GLU A 51 6.19 -7.84 -2.08
N VAL A 52 7.29 -7.80 -2.84
CA VAL A 52 7.78 -8.96 -3.57
C VAL A 52 8.13 -10.08 -2.59
N ILE A 53 8.76 -9.80 -1.45
CA ILE A 53 9.05 -10.83 -0.43
C ILE A 53 7.75 -11.49 0.06
N TYR A 54 6.73 -10.73 0.43
CA TYR A 54 5.45 -11.28 0.89
C TYR A 54 4.74 -12.08 -0.20
N LEU A 55 4.71 -11.57 -1.43
CA LEU A 55 4.17 -12.32 -2.56
C LEU A 55 4.90 -13.66 -2.73
N ARG A 56 6.23 -13.67 -2.66
CA ARG A 56 7.02 -14.92 -2.77
C ARG A 56 6.68 -15.90 -1.65
N LEU A 57 6.61 -15.44 -0.41
CA LEU A 57 6.20 -16.28 0.72
C LEU A 57 4.81 -16.88 0.50
N VAL A 58 3.87 -16.09 -0.01
CA VAL A 58 2.51 -16.56 -0.31
C VAL A 58 2.49 -17.57 -1.47
N LEU A 59 3.21 -17.32 -2.56
CA LEU A 59 3.27 -18.22 -3.71
C LEU A 59 3.80 -19.61 -3.36
N TYR A 60 4.81 -19.68 -2.49
CA TYR A 60 5.34 -20.97 -1.99
C TYR A 60 4.57 -21.53 -0.79
N GLY A 61 3.81 -20.69 -0.08
CA GLY A 61 3.10 -21.05 1.15
C GLY A 61 1.60 -21.30 0.99
N VAL A 62 1.02 -21.06 -0.20
CA VAL A 62 -0.44 -21.12 -0.43
C VAL A 62 -1.02 -22.48 -0.02
N ASP A 63 -0.35 -23.58 -0.35
CA ASP A 63 -0.83 -24.93 -0.03
C ASP A 63 -0.90 -25.20 1.49
N GLY A 64 -0.04 -24.55 2.28
CA GLY A 64 -0.05 -24.62 3.74
C GLY A 64 -1.05 -23.67 4.39
N ILE A 65 -1.21 -22.46 3.84
CA ILE A 65 -2.05 -21.40 4.42
C ILE A 65 -3.55 -21.65 4.16
N ARG A 66 -3.90 -22.32 3.06
CA ARG A 66 -5.30 -22.60 2.65
C ARG A 66 -6.11 -23.40 3.67
N ARG A 67 -5.46 -24.02 4.66
CA ARG A 67 -6.10 -24.84 5.69
C ARG A 67 -6.55 -24.06 6.94
N HIS A 68 -6.32 -22.74 7.04
CA HIS A 68 -6.54 -21.98 8.29
C HIS A 68 -7.42 -20.73 8.08
N GLU A 69 -8.74 -20.90 8.13
CA GLU A 69 -9.72 -19.79 8.03
C GLU A 69 -9.56 -18.73 9.13
N THR A 70 -9.11 -19.14 10.32
CA THR A 70 -8.82 -18.23 11.45
C THR A 70 -7.74 -17.20 11.13
N LEU A 71 -6.76 -17.54 10.28
CA LEU A 71 -5.72 -16.60 9.87
C LEU A 71 -6.31 -15.42 9.09
N PHE A 72 -7.27 -15.67 8.19
CA PHE A 72 -7.91 -14.63 7.39
C PHE A 72 -8.78 -13.70 8.23
N SER A 73 -9.44 -14.23 9.27
CA SER A 73 -10.22 -13.42 10.20
C SER A 73 -9.32 -12.51 11.05
N VAL A 74 -8.23 -13.06 11.61
CA VAL A 74 -7.26 -12.29 12.43
C VAL A 74 -6.57 -11.20 11.61
N LEU A 75 -6.12 -11.50 10.40
CA LEU A 75 -5.51 -10.51 9.50
C LEU A 75 -6.51 -9.41 9.10
N GLY A 76 -7.77 -9.77 8.91
CA GLY A 76 -8.85 -8.83 8.64
C GLY A 76 -9.05 -7.82 9.78
N TRP A 77 -9.12 -8.29 11.03
CA TRP A 77 -9.25 -7.45 12.21
C TRP A 77 -8.00 -6.61 12.51
N LEU A 78 -6.79 -7.16 12.32
CA LEU A 78 -5.54 -6.38 12.39
C LEU A 78 -5.54 -5.21 11.39
N THR A 79 -6.09 -5.42 10.20
CA THR A 79 -6.25 -4.35 9.20
C THR A 79 -7.19 -3.23 9.66
N VAL A 80 -8.30 -3.59 10.32
CA VAL A 80 -9.22 -2.61 10.92
C VAL A 80 -8.53 -1.78 12.00
N VAL A 81 -7.80 -2.43 12.92
CA VAL A 81 -7.06 -1.74 14.00
C VAL A 81 -6.01 -0.78 13.43
N PHE A 82 -5.28 -1.20 12.40
CA PHE A 82 -4.27 -0.38 11.75
C PHE A 82 -4.88 0.87 11.09
N PHE A 83 -5.97 0.73 10.32
CA PHE A 83 -6.62 1.88 9.69
C PHE A 83 -7.26 2.83 10.72
N LEU A 84 -7.86 2.30 11.79
CA LEU A 84 -8.39 3.12 12.89
C LEU A 84 -7.29 3.91 13.58
N ALA A 85 -6.14 3.29 13.87
CA ALA A 85 -5.01 3.98 14.48
C ALA A 85 -4.52 5.15 13.61
N LEU A 86 -4.38 4.94 12.31
CA LEU A 86 -3.96 6.00 11.37
C LEU A 86 -5.01 7.10 11.21
N ALA A 87 -6.30 6.77 11.22
CA ALA A 87 -7.38 7.75 11.21
C ALA A 87 -7.38 8.62 12.47
N ILE A 88 -7.29 8.02 13.66
CA ILE A 88 -7.25 8.72 14.95
C ILE A 88 -6.06 9.68 15.00
N TRP A 89 -4.88 9.22 14.59
CA TRP A 89 -3.67 10.05 14.57
C TRP A 89 -3.74 11.21 13.56
N SER A 90 -4.31 10.97 12.37
CA SER A 90 -4.55 12.03 11.38
C SER A 90 -5.47 13.12 11.95
N ILE A 91 -6.53 12.73 12.67
CA ILE A 91 -7.43 13.68 13.35
C ILE A 91 -6.72 14.46 14.47
N ILE A 92 -5.88 13.79 15.28
CA ILE A 92 -5.09 14.46 16.35
C ILE A 92 -4.09 15.46 15.74
N SER A 93 -3.48 15.15 14.59
CA SER A 93 -2.53 16.04 13.91
C SER A 93 -3.20 17.35 13.46
N ILE A 94 -4.43 17.28 12.96
CA ILE A 94 -5.24 18.46 12.58
C ILE A 94 -5.53 19.36 13.80
N LYS A 95 -5.74 18.76 14.99
CA LYS A 95 -6.01 19.49 16.23
C LYS A 95 -4.76 20.17 16.81
N LYS A 96 -3.57 19.57 16.65
CA LYS A 96 -2.29 20.17 17.07
C LYS A 96 -1.85 21.33 16.18
N ASP A 97 -2.15 21.29 14.88
CA ASP A 97 -1.84 22.37 13.94
C ASP A 97 -2.74 23.62 14.10
N ALA A 98 -3.81 23.53 14.90
CA ALA A 98 -4.69 24.67 15.18
C ALA A 98 -4.09 25.70 16.16
N GLY A 99 -2.98 25.38 16.85
CA GLY A 99 -2.35 26.26 17.85
C GLY A 99 -0.99 26.85 17.46
N GLU A 100 -0.32 26.33 16.43
CA GLU A 100 1.03 26.77 16.04
C GLU A 100 1.07 26.97 14.52
N GLY A 101 1.05 28.22 14.06
CA GLY A 101 1.05 28.61 12.64
C GLY A 101 2.33 28.28 11.84
N LYS A 102 2.93 27.11 12.05
CA LYS A 102 4.05 26.60 11.26
C LYS A 102 3.58 25.37 10.49
N GLU A 103 3.72 25.40 9.16
CA GLU A 103 3.50 24.23 8.30
C GLU A 103 4.43 23.09 8.71
N LYS A 104 3.94 22.16 9.53
CA LYS A 104 4.71 20.99 9.94
C LYS A 104 4.66 19.93 8.85
N LYS A 105 5.81 19.32 8.54
CA LYS A 105 5.92 18.11 7.73
C LYS A 105 4.91 17.07 8.22
N ALA A 106 4.31 16.33 7.30
CA ALA A 106 3.41 15.23 7.64
C ALA A 106 4.08 14.25 8.63
N MET A 107 3.31 13.65 9.53
CA MET A 107 3.82 12.94 10.70
C MET A 107 4.84 11.82 10.38
N LEU A 108 4.64 11.09 9.27
CA LEU A 108 5.56 10.04 8.79
C LEU A 108 6.88 10.59 8.22
N LEU A 109 6.95 11.89 7.97
CA LEU A 109 8.12 12.60 7.49
C LEU A 109 8.86 13.35 8.60
N ASN A 110 8.24 13.58 9.76
CA ASN A 110 8.87 14.19 10.92
C ASN A 110 9.72 13.19 11.71
N ASN A 111 10.63 12.52 11.00
CA ASN A 111 11.63 11.63 11.57
C ASN A 111 12.92 11.73 10.73
N LYS A 112 14.04 11.31 11.31
CA LYS A 112 15.33 11.21 10.62
C LYS A 112 15.51 9.87 9.89
N LEU A 113 14.44 9.10 9.75
CA LEU A 113 14.51 7.74 9.22
C LEU A 113 14.74 7.80 7.71
N ASN A 114 15.66 6.98 7.21
CA ASN A 114 15.92 6.88 5.78
C ASN A 114 14.63 6.47 5.06
N ARG A 115 14.22 7.22 4.03
CA ARG A 115 12.95 6.98 3.32
C ARG A 115 12.86 5.59 2.70
N PHE A 116 13.99 4.97 2.35
CA PHE A 116 14.04 3.56 1.99
C PHE A 116 13.60 2.64 3.13
N LEU A 117 14.18 2.83 4.33
CA LEU A 117 13.78 2.08 5.54
C LEU A 117 12.32 2.36 5.90
N LEU A 118 11.84 3.59 5.69
CA LEU A 118 10.43 3.93 5.93
C LEU A 118 9.53 3.09 5.03
N GLY A 119 9.89 2.95 3.74
CA GLY A 119 9.17 2.11 2.78
C GLY A 119 9.17 0.64 3.18
N LEU A 120 10.33 0.11 3.58
CA LEU A 120 10.43 -1.26 4.11
C LEU A 120 9.50 -1.45 5.31
N SER A 121 9.58 -0.58 6.32
CA SER A 121 8.80 -0.70 7.55
C SER A 121 7.30 -0.57 7.31
N MET A 122 6.87 0.39 6.50
CA MET A 122 5.45 0.60 6.23
C MET A 122 4.84 -0.57 5.43
N SER A 123 5.57 -1.12 4.46
CA SER A 123 5.13 -2.30 3.70
C SER A 123 5.12 -3.55 4.58
N ALA A 124 6.12 -3.75 5.44
CA ALA A 124 6.18 -4.89 6.35
C ALA A 124 5.06 -4.85 7.40
N LEU A 125 4.69 -3.67 7.87
CA LEU A 125 3.63 -3.48 8.84
C LEU A 125 2.25 -3.32 8.20
N ASN A 126 2.10 -3.55 6.88
CA ASN A 126 0.83 -3.43 6.20
C ASN A 126 0.01 -4.73 6.32
N PRO A 127 -0.99 -4.80 7.21
CA PRO A 127 -1.76 -6.02 7.44
C PRO A 127 -2.63 -6.42 6.23
N ALA A 128 -2.93 -5.48 5.32
CA ALA A 128 -3.75 -5.75 4.14
C ALA A 128 -2.98 -6.53 3.06
N GLN A 129 -1.65 -6.51 3.10
CA GLN A 129 -0.78 -7.08 2.06
C GLN A 129 -0.87 -8.61 2.01
N ILE A 130 -0.92 -9.26 3.18
CA ILE A 130 -0.99 -10.73 3.28
C ILE A 130 -2.34 -11.24 2.74
N PRO A 131 -3.51 -10.75 3.19
CA PRO A 131 -4.80 -11.16 2.63
C PRO A 131 -4.93 -10.86 1.14
N PHE A 132 -4.44 -9.70 0.68
CA PHE A 132 -4.47 -9.33 -0.73
C PHE A 132 -3.75 -10.37 -1.59
N TRP A 133 -2.47 -10.62 -1.30
CA TRP A 133 -1.70 -11.56 -2.09
C TRP A 133 -2.23 -12.98 -1.96
N PHE A 134 -2.66 -13.40 -0.78
CA PHE A 134 -3.22 -14.74 -0.60
C PHE A 134 -4.48 -14.97 -1.45
N ILE A 135 -5.45 -14.04 -1.41
CA ILE A 135 -6.71 -14.19 -2.16
C ILE A 135 -6.42 -14.31 -3.66
N TRP A 136 -5.60 -13.42 -4.19
CA TRP A 136 -5.36 -13.37 -5.63
C TRP A 136 -4.45 -14.49 -6.14
N THR A 137 -3.42 -14.86 -5.39
CA THR A 137 -2.57 -16.01 -5.75
C THR A 137 -3.37 -17.31 -5.70
N SER A 138 -4.20 -17.52 -4.68
CA SER A 138 -5.10 -18.69 -4.61
C SER A 138 -6.05 -18.72 -5.80
N TYR A 139 -6.69 -17.60 -6.11
CA TYR A 139 -7.59 -17.50 -7.27
C TYR A 139 -6.89 -17.82 -8.59
N PHE A 140 -5.67 -17.31 -8.82
CA PHE A 140 -4.93 -17.56 -10.06
C PHE A 140 -4.41 -19.00 -10.17
N LEU A 141 -4.06 -19.63 -9.04
CA LEU A 141 -3.71 -21.05 -9.00
C LEU A 141 -4.93 -21.94 -9.27
N ASP A 142 -6.08 -21.63 -8.66
CA ASP A 142 -7.34 -22.39 -8.84
C ASP A 142 -7.87 -22.31 -10.27
N THR A 143 -7.82 -21.12 -10.86
CA THR A 143 -8.24 -20.89 -12.25
C THR A 143 -7.21 -21.33 -13.29
N LYS A 144 -6.04 -21.83 -12.84
CA LYS A 144 -4.89 -22.21 -13.68
C LYS A 144 -4.32 -21.08 -14.54
N VAL A 145 -4.64 -19.82 -14.21
CA VAL A 145 -4.00 -18.63 -14.80
C VAL A 145 -2.53 -18.60 -14.41
N LEU A 146 -2.22 -19.00 -13.17
CA LEU A 146 -0.87 -19.22 -12.68
C LEU A 146 -0.71 -20.70 -12.36
N GLN A 147 0.40 -21.32 -12.76
CA GLN A 147 0.73 -22.68 -12.37
C GLN A 147 1.79 -22.67 -11.27
N SER A 148 1.80 -23.73 -10.45
CA SER A 148 2.80 -23.92 -9.40
C SER A 148 4.17 -24.31 -10.00
N ASP A 149 4.75 -23.37 -10.75
CA ASP A 149 6.02 -23.45 -11.42
C ASP A 149 6.90 -22.26 -11.01
N ALA A 150 8.17 -22.53 -10.71
CA ALA A 150 9.11 -21.52 -10.25
C ALA A 150 9.32 -20.41 -11.28
N THR A 151 9.30 -20.74 -12.57
CA THR A 151 9.47 -19.75 -13.64
C THR A 151 8.27 -18.80 -13.70
N GLN A 152 7.05 -19.34 -13.68
CA GLN A 152 5.84 -18.51 -13.64
C GLN A 152 5.78 -17.63 -12.40
N PHE A 153 6.15 -18.17 -11.23
CA PHE A 153 6.21 -17.39 -9.99
C PHE A 153 7.23 -16.25 -10.05
N ASN A 154 8.39 -16.46 -10.69
CA ASN A 154 9.40 -15.42 -10.89
C ASN A 154 8.86 -14.29 -11.77
N PHE A 155 8.29 -14.62 -12.94
CA PHE A 155 7.74 -13.63 -13.86
C PHE A 155 6.55 -12.87 -13.26
N PHE A 156 5.67 -13.57 -12.54
CA PHE A 156 4.56 -12.95 -11.82
C PHE A 156 5.05 -11.94 -10.77
N SER A 157 6.07 -12.33 -9.99
CA SER A 157 6.64 -11.49 -8.93
C SER A 157 7.37 -10.26 -9.48
N ILE A 158 8.10 -10.40 -10.60
CA ILE A 158 8.72 -9.27 -11.29
C ILE A 158 7.64 -8.32 -11.80
N GLY A 159 6.61 -8.86 -12.45
CA GLY A 159 5.45 -8.10 -12.89
C GLY A 159 4.82 -7.29 -11.75
N ALA A 160 4.53 -7.95 -10.63
CA ALA A 160 3.98 -7.31 -9.44
C ALA A 160 4.85 -6.17 -8.91
N GLY A 161 6.16 -6.40 -8.79
CA GLY A 161 7.09 -5.36 -8.35
C GLY A 161 7.08 -4.13 -9.26
N ILE A 162 7.06 -4.32 -10.58
CA ILE A 162 6.93 -3.23 -11.55
C ILE A 162 5.55 -2.55 -11.42
N GLY A 163 4.49 -3.33 -11.19
CA GLY A 163 3.13 -2.82 -11.00
C GLY A 163 3.02 -1.88 -9.82
N THR A 164 3.63 -2.25 -8.68
CA THR A 164 3.67 -1.41 -7.48
C THR A 164 4.48 -0.15 -7.67
N ILE A 165 5.64 -0.24 -8.31
CA ILE A 165 6.40 0.95 -8.70
C ILE A 165 5.55 1.86 -9.60
N SER A 166 4.84 1.29 -10.58
CA SER A 166 3.99 2.05 -11.50
C SER A 166 2.86 2.77 -10.76
N GLY A 167 2.20 2.08 -9.82
CA GLY A 167 1.14 2.65 -9.00
C GLY A 167 1.65 3.77 -8.10
N LEU A 168 2.75 3.54 -7.37
CA LEU A 168 3.37 4.57 -6.53
C LEU A 168 3.85 5.77 -7.36
N THR A 169 4.39 5.53 -8.55
CA THR A 169 4.78 6.59 -9.49
C THR A 169 3.58 7.45 -9.89
N LEU A 170 2.42 6.83 -10.18
CA LEU A 170 1.18 7.56 -10.44
C LEU A 170 0.83 8.53 -9.30
N TYR A 171 1.00 8.10 -8.04
CA TYR A 171 0.77 8.96 -6.88
C TYR A 171 1.83 10.03 -6.66
N MET A 172 3.09 9.71 -6.93
CA MET A 172 4.19 10.67 -6.82
C MET A 172 3.98 11.83 -7.81
N TYR A 173 3.77 11.53 -9.08
CA TYR A 173 3.65 12.55 -10.12
C TYR A 173 2.23 13.12 -10.22
N GLY A 174 1.21 12.27 -10.26
CA GLY A 174 -0.19 12.68 -10.35
C GLY A 174 -0.69 13.37 -9.08
N GLY A 175 -0.33 12.84 -7.91
CA GLY A 175 -0.63 13.48 -6.63
C GLY A 175 0.06 14.84 -6.49
N ASN A 176 1.35 14.94 -6.82
CA ASN A 176 2.07 16.22 -6.82
C ASN A 176 1.44 17.23 -7.80
N TRP A 177 1.08 16.79 -9.01
CA TRP A 177 0.42 17.64 -10.00
C TRP A 177 -0.93 18.16 -9.51
N LEU A 178 -1.78 17.29 -8.95
CA LEU A 178 -3.09 17.66 -8.42
C LEU A 178 -2.94 18.68 -7.28
N ILE A 179 -2.00 18.44 -6.36
CA ILE A 179 -1.75 19.32 -5.21
C ILE A 179 -1.24 20.70 -5.66
N THR A 180 -0.26 20.71 -6.57
CA THR A 180 0.36 21.95 -7.07
C THR A 180 -0.65 22.78 -7.87
N LYS A 181 -1.48 22.14 -8.68
CA LYS A 181 -2.51 22.81 -9.50
C LYS A 181 -3.66 23.37 -8.67
N LEU A 182 -4.02 22.72 -7.56
CA LEU A 182 -5.12 23.15 -6.70
C LEU A 182 -4.73 24.22 -5.66
N LYS A 183 -3.45 24.63 -5.55
CA LYS A 183 -2.92 25.55 -4.52
C LYS A 183 -3.37 25.17 -3.09
N THR A 184 -3.47 23.88 -2.83
CA THR A 184 -4.09 23.36 -1.62
C THR A 184 -3.13 23.41 -0.43
N SER A 185 -3.55 24.05 0.67
CA SER A 185 -2.73 24.10 1.91
C SER A 185 -2.49 22.70 2.50
N ASN A 186 -1.37 22.53 3.21
CA ASN A 186 -1.05 21.29 3.94
C ASN A 186 -2.17 20.86 4.90
N ARG A 187 -2.90 21.82 5.49
CA ARG A 187 -4.07 21.55 6.36
C ARG A 187 -5.23 20.92 5.60
N THR A 188 -5.48 21.36 4.38
CA THR A 188 -6.52 20.77 3.51
C THR A 188 -6.11 19.38 3.04
N LEU A 189 -4.83 19.15 2.75
CA LEU A 189 -4.31 17.82 2.45
C LEU A 189 -4.51 16.85 3.62
N ASN A 190 -4.15 17.24 4.84
CA ASN A 190 -4.34 16.42 6.02
C ASN A 190 -5.84 16.10 6.25
N LYS A 191 -6.76 17.03 5.96
CA LYS A 191 -8.22 16.79 6.02
C LYS A 191 -8.70 15.77 4.97
N ILE A 192 -8.25 15.89 3.73
CA ILE A 192 -8.58 14.95 2.66
C ILE A 192 -8.08 13.55 3.03
N MET A 193 -6.87 13.45 3.57
CA MET A 193 -6.28 12.18 4.01
C MET A 193 -7.05 11.55 5.18
N ALA A 194 -7.43 12.35 6.17
CA ALA A 194 -8.26 11.87 7.29
C ALA A 194 -9.58 11.29 6.78
N ALA A 195 -10.24 11.97 5.84
CA ALA A 195 -11.49 11.50 5.24
C ALA A 195 -11.29 10.17 4.48
N ILE A 196 -10.23 10.06 3.67
CA ILE A 196 -9.90 8.82 2.95
C ILE A 196 -9.69 7.65 3.93
N PHE A 197 -8.90 7.84 4.99
CA PHE A 197 -8.65 6.76 5.96
C PHE A 197 -9.90 6.34 6.72
N VAL A 198 -10.78 7.28 7.07
CA VAL A 198 -12.06 6.96 7.70
C VAL A 198 -12.95 6.15 6.75
N ILE A 199 -13.03 6.53 5.47
CA ILE A 199 -13.80 5.78 4.47
C ILE A 199 -13.23 4.37 4.28
N ALA A 200 -11.90 4.24 4.17
CA ALA A 200 -11.24 2.95 4.03
C ALA A 200 -11.47 2.04 5.25
N ALA A 201 -11.36 2.60 6.47
CA ALA A 201 -11.67 1.87 7.70
C ALA A 201 -13.14 1.41 7.72
N ALA A 202 -14.08 2.29 7.38
CA ALA A 202 -15.51 1.96 7.34
C ALA A 202 -15.82 0.88 6.30
N ALA A 203 -15.25 0.96 5.10
CA ALA A 203 -15.41 -0.05 4.06
C ALA A 203 -14.83 -1.41 4.49
N GLN A 204 -13.68 -1.41 5.16
CA GLN A 204 -13.06 -2.63 5.68
C GLN A 204 -13.90 -3.25 6.82
N ILE A 205 -14.43 -2.44 7.73
CA ILE A 205 -15.34 -2.88 8.80
C ILE A 205 -16.60 -3.50 8.19
N TRP A 206 -17.23 -2.83 7.22
CA TRP A 206 -18.40 -3.35 6.53
C TRP A 206 -18.13 -4.73 5.93
N ARG A 207 -17.04 -4.87 5.17
CA ARG A 207 -16.63 -6.15 4.57
C ARG A 207 -16.40 -7.26 5.60
N MET A 208 -15.88 -6.92 6.77
CA MET A 208 -15.64 -7.89 7.86
C MET A 208 -16.94 -8.30 8.55
N LEU A 209 -17.93 -7.40 8.64
CA LEU A 209 -19.22 -7.65 9.28
C LEU A 209 -20.25 -8.33 8.36
N THR A 210 -20.14 -8.15 7.03
CA THR A 210 -21.02 -8.78 6.04
C THR A 210 -20.42 -10.05 5.42
N ARG A 211 -19.44 -10.65 6.08
CA ARG A 211 -18.81 -11.91 5.68
C ARG A 211 -19.44 -13.09 6.41
#